data_AF-A0A1U7VAW5-F1
#
_entry.id   AF-A0A1U7VAW5-F1
#
_cell.length_a   1.000
_cell.length_b   1.000
_cell.length_c   1.000
_cell.angle_alpha   90.00
_cell.angle_beta   90.00
_cell.angle_gamma   90.00
#
_symmetry.space_group_name_H-M   'P 1'
#
loop_
_entity.id
_entity.type
_entity.pdbx_description
1 polymer ?
#
loop_
_entity_poly.entity_id
_entity_poly.type
_entity_poly.pdbx_seq_one_letter_code
_entity_poly.pdbx_strand_id
1 'polypeptide(L)'
;MIIQEMKKAIGAYREVLRLVRRLPKDTRPYYAKYARENFVNYREIDSNDPNALQELLQRAYNHSIWVLNKYSVDQSTADRLKIICSA
;
A
#
# COMPACT_ATOMS: atom_id res chain seq x y z
N MET A 1 19.17 -4.30 -8.37
CA MET A 1 17.85 -4.80 -7.93
C MET A 1 17.24 -3.94 -6.83
N ILE A 2 17.92 -3.73 -5.70
CA ILE A 2 17.40 -3.03 -4.50
C ILE A 2 16.81 -1.63 -4.74
N ILE A 3 17.43 -0.79 -5.59
CA ILE A 3 16.93 0.58 -5.82
C ILE A 3 15.56 0.59 -6.52
N GLN A 4 15.33 -0.33 -7.45
CA GLN A 4 14.07 -0.39 -8.20
C GLN A 4 12.93 -0.91 -7.32
N GLU A 5 13.23 -1.90 -6.50
CA GLU A 5 12.34 -2.47 -5.49
C GLU A 5 11.92 -1.43 -4.46
N MET A 6 12.87 -0.65 -3.93
CA MET A 6 12.56 0.44 -3.00
C MET A 6 11.75 1.56 -3.66
N LYS A 7 12.04 1.92 -4.92
CA LYS A 7 11.20 2.87 -5.66
C LYS A 7 9.76 2.38 -5.80
N LYS A 8 9.57 1.08 -6.09
CA LYS A 8 8.25 0.45 -6.19
C LYS A 8 7.51 0.48 -4.85
N ALA A 9 8.18 0.09 -3.76
CA ALA A 9 7.64 0.14 -2.40
C ALA A 9 7.21 1.56 -1.99
N ILE A 10 8.07 2.56 -2.23
CA ILE A 10 7.76 3.98 -1.97
C ILE A 10 6.58 4.44 -2.83
N GLY A 11 6.51 4.00 -4.09
CA GLY A 11 5.39 4.26 -4.99
C GLY A 11 4.07 3.76 -4.42
N ALA A 12 4.03 2.50 -4.01
CA ALA A 12 2.85 1.89 -3.39
C ALA A 12 2.44 2.63 -2.12
N TYR A 13 3.39 2.94 -1.22
CA TYR A 13 3.12 3.69 0.00
C TYR A 13 2.51 5.08 -0.28
N ARG A 14 3.04 5.80 -1.26
CA ARG A 14 2.48 7.10 -1.68
C ARG A 14 1.05 6.96 -2.19
N GLU A 15 0.76 5.94 -3.00
CA GLU A 15 -0.62 5.71 -3.45
C GLU A 15 -1.56 5.34 -2.31
N VAL A 16 -1.13 4.50 -1.35
CA VAL A 16 -1.91 4.21 -0.13
C VAL A 16 -2.27 5.51 0.61
N LEU A 17 -1.31 6.42 0.79
CA LEU A 17 -1.59 7.71 1.43
C LEU A 17 -2.56 8.59 0.61
N ARG A 18 -2.58 8.48 -0.72
CA ARG A 18 -3.59 9.15 -1.55
C ARG A 18 -4.97 8.54 -1.37
N LEU A 19 -5.07 7.21 -1.26
CA LEU A 19 -6.32 6.51 -0.96
C LEU A 19 -6.86 6.89 0.42
N VAL A 20 -5.99 7.00 1.44
CA VAL A 20 -6.40 7.44 2.78
C VAL A 20 -7.08 8.82 2.75
N ARG A 21 -6.67 9.73 1.84
CA ARG A 21 -7.32 11.04 1.70
C ARG A 21 -8.75 10.97 1.14
N ARG A 22 -9.13 9.84 0.53
CA ARG A 22 -10.47 9.58 -0.02
C ARG A 22 -11.44 9.04 1.04
N LEU A 23 -10.92 8.60 2.18
CA LEU A 23 -11.74 8.11 3.30
C LEU A 23 -12.46 9.25 4.03
N PRO A 24 -13.47 8.95 4.87
CA PRO A 24 -14.08 9.91 5.78
C PRO A 24 -13.04 10.60 6.67
N LYS A 25 -13.19 11.92 6.89
CA LYS A 25 -12.16 12.80 7.49
C LYS A 25 -11.66 12.31 8.86
N ASP A 26 -12.56 11.86 9.69
CA ASP A 26 -12.37 11.32 11.04
C ASP A 26 -11.56 10.01 11.06
N THR A 27 -11.63 9.20 10.00
CA THR A 27 -10.93 7.91 9.91
C THR A 27 -9.49 8.03 9.39
N ARG A 28 -9.16 9.13 8.70
CA ARG A 28 -7.86 9.30 8.01
C ARG A 28 -6.65 9.21 8.94
N PRO A 29 -6.66 9.82 10.15
CA PRO A 29 -5.50 9.74 11.05
C PRO A 29 -5.14 8.30 11.42
N TYR A 30 -6.15 7.47 11.67
CA TYR A 30 -5.97 6.05 11.99
C TYR A 30 -5.30 5.30 10.83
N TYR A 31 -5.85 5.39 9.61
CA TYR A 31 -5.29 4.65 8.48
C TYR A 31 -3.95 5.21 7.99
N ALA A 32 -3.70 6.52 8.11
CA ALA A 32 -2.40 7.12 7.82
C ALA A 32 -1.32 6.60 8.79
N LYS A 33 -1.64 6.51 10.09
CA LYS A 33 -0.76 5.90 11.10
C LYS A 33 -0.51 4.43 10.78
N TYR A 34 -1.56 3.65 10.57
CA TYR A 34 -1.47 2.23 10.25
C TYR A 34 -0.61 1.96 9.01
N ALA A 35 -0.79 2.75 7.95
CA ALA A 35 0.01 2.63 6.73
C ALA A 35 1.50 2.93 6.99
N ARG A 36 1.80 3.94 7.81
CA ARG A 36 3.18 4.28 8.19
C ARG A 36 3.84 3.17 8.99
N GLU A 37 3.14 2.63 9.99
CA GLU A 37 3.63 1.54 10.84
C GLU A 37 3.91 0.28 10.00
N ASN A 38 3.02 -0.06 9.07
CA ASN A 38 3.23 -1.20 8.17
C ASN A 38 4.37 -0.97 7.17
N PHE A 39 4.57 0.26 6.68
CA PHE A 39 5.65 0.55 5.74
C PHE A 39 7.04 0.44 6.37
N VAL A 40 7.18 0.65 7.68
CA VAL A 40 8.47 0.46 8.38
C VAL A 40 8.96 -0.99 8.27
N ASN A 41 8.04 -1.96 8.26
CA ASN A 41 8.35 -3.39 8.15
C ASN A 41 9.01 -3.76 6.81
N TYR A 42 8.93 -2.89 5.79
CA TYR A 42 9.60 -3.12 4.50
C TYR A 42 11.14 -3.07 4.61
N ARG A 43 11.68 -2.59 5.75
CA ARG A 43 13.12 -2.60 6.03
C ARG A 43 13.64 -3.99 6.42
N GLU A 44 12.74 -4.86 6.87
CA GLU A 44 13.06 -6.20 7.38
C GLU A 44 12.83 -7.29 6.33
N ILE A 45 12.62 -6.90 5.07
CA ILE A 45 12.44 -7.83 3.95
C ILE A 45 13.72 -8.65 3.78
N ASP A 46 13.58 -9.97 3.78
CA ASP A 46 14.68 -10.86 3.44
C ASP A 46 15.09 -10.63 1.99
N SER A 47 16.31 -10.10 1.81
CA SER A 47 16.85 -9.82 0.48
C SER A 47 17.19 -11.09 -0.31
N ASN A 48 17.18 -12.25 0.34
CA ASN A 48 17.37 -13.55 -0.29
C ASN A 48 16.07 -14.17 -0.80
N ASP A 49 14.91 -13.64 -0.37
CA ASP A 49 13.61 -14.06 -0.89
C ASP A 49 13.17 -13.13 -2.03
N PRO A 50 13.21 -13.59 -3.30
CA PRO A 50 12.83 -12.78 -4.44
C PRO A 50 11.34 -12.39 -4.43
N ASN A 51 10.50 -13.05 -3.63
CA ASN A 51 9.06 -12.82 -3.57
C ASN A 51 8.62 -11.93 -2.40
N ALA A 52 9.47 -11.71 -1.40
CA ALA A 52 9.07 -11.05 -0.15
C ALA A 52 8.49 -9.65 -0.37
N LEU A 53 9.07 -8.85 -1.29
CA LEU A 53 8.49 -7.55 -1.64
C LEU A 53 7.14 -7.69 -2.34
N GLN A 54 7.00 -8.65 -3.26
CA GLN A 54 5.79 -8.84 -4.03
C GLN A 54 4.61 -9.25 -3.13
N GLU A 55 4.85 -10.10 -2.15
CA GLU A 55 3.84 -10.48 -1.15
C GLU A 55 3.36 -9.29 -0.33
N LEU A 56 4.29 -8.42 0.11
CA LEU A 56 3.94 -7.20 0.84
C LEU A 56 3.13 -6.23 -0.03
N LEU A 57 3.50 -6.06 -1.30
CA LEU A 57 2.74 -5.23 -2.24
C LEU A 57 1.33 -5.78 -2.49
N GLN A 58 1.19 -7.10 -2.62
CA GLN A 58 -0.12 -7.74 -2.77
C GLN A 58 -0.98 -7.54 -1.52
N ARG A 59 -0.39 -7.68 -0.33
CA ARG A 59 -1.09 -7.42 0.95
C ARG A 59 -1.52 -5.96 1.05
N ALA A 60 -0.66 -5.01 0.68
CA ALA A 60 -0.98 -3.59 0.67
C ALA A 60 -2.14 -3.26 -0.27
N TYR A 61 -2.16 -3.86 -1.46
CA TYR A 61 -3.28 -3.71 -2.41
C TYR A 61 -4.57 -4.30 -1.83
N ASN A 62 -4.57 -5.56 -1.40
CA ASN A 62 -5.75 -6.23 -0.86
C ASN A 62 -6.34 -5.49 0.34
N HIS A 63 -5.49 -5.04 1.26
CA HIS A 63 -5.95 -4.29 2.42
C HIS A 63 -6.50 -2.92 2.05
N SER A 64 -5.88 -2.22 1.08
CA SER A 64 -6.41 -0.95 0.59
C SER A 64 -7.80 -1.10 -0.02
N ILE A 65 -8.02 -2.14 -0.83
CA ILE A 65 -9.34 -2.46 -1.40
C ILE A 65 -10.36 -2.73 -0.30
N TRP A 66 -9.99 -3.53 0.70
CA TRP A 66 -10.88 -3.82 1.83
C TRP A 66 -11.29 -2.55 2.59
N VAL A 67 -10.33 -1.64 2.85
CA VAL A 67 -10.62 -0.36 3.52
C VAL A 67 -11.50 0.54 2.66
N LEU A 68 -11.26 0.63 1.35
CA LEU A 68 -12.10 1.43 0.45
C LEU A 68 -13.55 0.91 0.45
N ASN A 69 -13.73 -0.41 0.33
CA ASN A 69 -15.03 -1.06 0.35
C ASN A 69 -15.77 -0.85 1.68
N LYS A 70 -15.04 -0.91 2.81
CA LYS A 70 -15.58 -0.64 4.16
C LYS A 70 -16.24 0.75 4.27
N TYR A 71 -15.74 1.74 3.53
CA TYR A 71 -16.29 3.11 3.52
C TYR A 71 -17.02 3.47 2.23
N SER A 72 -17.41 2.46 1.43
CA SER A 72 -18.13 2.65 0.15
C SER A 72 -17.41 3.60 -0.81
N VAL A 73 -16.09 3.66 -0.77
CA VAL A 73 -15.28 4.39 -1.75
C VAL A 73 -15.12 3.53 -2.98
N ASP A 74 -15.36 4.11 -4.16
CA ASP A 74 -15.25 3.39 -5.43
C ASP A 74 -13.86 2.75 -5.61
N GLN A 75 -13.88 1.44 -5.89
CA GLN A 75 -12.69 0.61 -5.99
C GLN A 75 -11.76 1.06 -7.12
N SER A 76 -12.30 1.66 -8.21
CA SER A 76 -11.49 2.18 -9.32
C SER A 76 -10.45 3.22 -8.88
N THR A 77 -10.68 3.87 -7.74
CA THR A 77 -9.73 4.80 -7.13
C THR A 77 -8.36 4.14 -6.84
N ALA A 78 -8.33 2.81 -6.69
CA ALA A 78 -7.13 2.02 -6.44
C ALA A 78 -6.43 1.49 -7.70
N ASP A 79 -6.88 1.82 -8.92
CA ASP A 79 -6.29 1.29 -10.16
C ASP A 79 -4.80 1.56 -10.27
N ARG A 80 -4.35 2.75 -9.85
CA ARG A 80 -2.91 3.08 -9.83
C ARG A 80 -2.13 2.22 -8.83
N LEU A 81 -2.71 1.94 -7.67
CA LEU A 81 -2.09 1.05 -6.68
C LEU A 81 -2.03 -0.37 -7.23
N LYS A 82 -3.08 -0.85 -7.91
CA LYS A 82 -3.10 -2.15 -8.59
C LYS A 82 -1.95 -2.28 -9.57
N ILE A 83 -1.75 -1.29 -10.45
CA ILE A 83 -0.65 -1.30 -11.43
C ILE A 83 0.71 -1.40 -10.73
N ILE A 84 0.93 -0.65 -9.64
CA ILE A 84 2.21 -0.70 -8.91
C ILE A 84 2.40 -2.05 -8.22
N CYS A 85 1.35 -2.63 -7.64
CA CYS A 85 1.43 -3.86 -6.86
C CYS A 85 1.39 -5.14 -7.71
N SER A 86 0.80 -5.12 -8.91
CA SER A 86 0.66 -6.28 -9.81
C SER A 86 1.79 -6.45 -10.82
N ALA A 87 2.62 -5.42 -11.03
CA ALA A 87 3.71 -5.43 -12.01
C ALA A 87 4.93 -6.23 -11.55
#